data_AF-A0A7H8TAT2-F1
#
_entry.id   AF-A0A7H8TAT2-F1
#
_cell.length_a   1.000
_cell.length_b   1.000
_cell.length_c   1.000
_cell.angle_alpha   90.00
_cell.angle_beta   90.00
_cell.angle_gamma   90.00
#
_symmetry.space_group_name_H-M   'P 1'
#
loop_
_entity.id
_entity.type
_entity.pdbx_description
1 polymer ?
#
loop_
_entity_poly.entity_id
_entity_poly.type
_entity_poly.pdbx_seq_one_letter_code
_entity_poly.pdbx_strand_id
1 'polypeptide(L)'
;MSAQPEWTPPTLRPQDELKAMSAYVSEHGYGDESKTYVRGIVTALNWVTGESDVSPITRTRLGRPVEGMDASGEHSRAYEALYPTSDPALWKVTQEQGQDYTLAVEHTLAWATGGDIGLVVPADWPWPQDR
;
A
#
# COMPACT_ATOMS: atom_id res chain seq x y z
N MET A 1 23.33 -29.37 2.04
CA MET A 1 23.28 -27.96 2.45
C MET A 1 22.27 -27.30 1.53
N SER A 2 21.08 -26.96 2.03
CA SER A 2 20.06 -26.28 1.24
C SER A 2 20.51 -24.84 1.02
N ALA A 3 20.60 -24.40 -0.24
CA ALA A 3 20.86 -22.99 -0.54
C ALA A 3 19.73 -22.17 0.09
N GLN A 4 20.08 -21.18 0.91
CA GLN A 4 19.09 -20.20 1.31
C GLN A 4 18.68 -19.43 0.06
N PRO A 5 17.38 -19.21 -0.19
CA PRO A 5 16.94 -18.39 -1.31
C PRO A 5 17.62 -17.03 -1.22
N GLU A 6 18.20 -16.60 -2.33
CA GLU A 6 18.87 -15.31 -2.43
C GLU A 6 17.85 -14.19 -2.16
N TRP A 7 18.13 -13.34 -1.18
CA TRP A 7 17.23 -12.25 -0.83
C TRP A 7 17.16 -11.27 -2.00
N THR A 8 15.96 -11.07 -2.55
CA THR A 8 15.70 -10.10 -3.62
C THR A 8 15.00 -8.90 -3.00
N PRO A 9 15.50 -7.67 -3.20
CA PRO A 9 14.83 -6.47 -2.69
C PRO A 9 13.45 -6.34 -3.34
N PRO A 10 12.42 -5.89 -2.59
CA PRO A 10 11.10 -5.64 -3.15
C PRO A 10 11.19 -4.61 -4.28
N THR A 11 10.51 -4.90 -5.37
CA THR A 11 10.35 -3.99 -6.50
C THR A 11 8.90 -3.57 -6.62
N LEU A 12 8.66 -2.31 -6.94
CA LEU A 12 7.29 -1.86 -7.23
C LEU A 12 6.75 -2.56 -8.49
N ARG A 13 5.45 -2.85 -8.47
CA ARG A 13 4.68 -3.10 -9.70
C ARG A 13 4.87 -1.93 -10.67
N PRO A 14 4.72 -2.15 -11.99
CA PRO A 14 4.91 -1.10 -12.98
C PRO A 14 4.01 0.09 -12.70
N GLN A 15 4.53 1.28 -12.95
CA GLN A 15 3.83 2.54 -12.77
C GLN A 15 2.43 2.56 -13.42
N ASP A 16 2.30 2.01 -14.64
CA ASP A 16 1.02 1.97 -15.35
C ASP A 16 0.00 1.05 -14.67
N GLU A 17 0.44 -0.08 -14.10
CA GLU A 17 -0.43 -1.00 -13.34
C GLU A 17 -0.92 -0.34 -12.03
N LEU A 18 -0.01 0.33 -11.31
CA LEU A 18 -0.33 1.07 -10.08
C LEU A 18 -1.34 2.20 -10.34
N LYS A 19 -1.11 2.99 -11.40
CA LYS A 19 -2.00 4.08 -11.79
C LYS A 19 -3.37 3.58 -12.21
N ALA A 20 -3.42 2.48 -12.95
CA ALA A 20 -4.69 1.90 -13.33
C ALA A 20 -5.48 1.39 -12.14
N MET A 21 -4.81 0.84 -11.11
CA MET A 21 -5.50 0.38 -9.91
C MET A 21 -6.13 1.58 -9.21
N SER A 22 -5.41 2.71 -9.14
CA SER A 22 -5.93 3.95 -8.56
C SER A 22 -7.17 4.46 -9.31
N ALA A 23 -7.11 4.45 -10.65
CA ALA A 23 -8.23 4.84 -11.50
C ALA A 23 -9.44 3.91 -11.33
N TYR A 24 -9.22 2.59 -11.34
CA TYR A 24 -10.27 1.60 -11.17
C TYR A 24 -10.98 1.76 -9.83
N VAL A 25 -10.22 1.84 -8.74
CA VAL A 25 -10.74 1.99 -7.37
C VAL A 25 -11.51 3.30 -7.23
N SER A 26 -11.03 4.36 -7.86
CA SER A 26 -11.68 5.68 -7.81
C SER A 26 -13.01 5.72 -8.56
N GLU A 27 -13.14 4.97 -9.67
CA GLU A 27 -14.34 4.93 -10.49
C GLU A 27 -15.38 3.93 -9.98
N HIS A 28 -14.95 2.75 -9.54
CA HIS A 28 -15.83 1.62 -9.20
C HIS A 28 -15.98 1.40 -7.69
N GLY A 29 -15.18 2.09 -6.87
CA GLY A 29 -15.00 1.72 -5.47
C GLY A 29 -14.18 0.44 -5.34
N TYR A 30 -14.41 -0.33 -4.28
CA TYR A 30 -13.70 -1.59 -4.06
C TYR A 30 -14.61 -2.64 -3.42
N GLY A 31 -15.48 -3.27 -4.23
CA GLY A 31 -16.48 -4.21 -3.72
C GLY A 31 -17.38 -3.57 -2.65
N ASP A 32 -17.60 -4.30 -1.55
CA ASP A 32 -18.39 -3.84 -0.39
C ASP A 32 -17.55 -3.11 0.67
N GLU A 33 -16.30 -2.76 0.35
CA GLU A 33 -15.38 -2.11 1.30
C GLU A 33 -15.84 -0.71 1.70
N SER A 34 -15.44 -0.29 2.91
CA SER A 34 -15.81 1.01 3.44
C SER A 34 -15.17 2.16 2.63
N LYS A 35 -15.80 3.34 2.60
CA LYS A 35 -15.22 4.55 1.97
C LYS A 35 -13.84 4.89 2.55
N THR A 36 -13.63 4.57 3.83
CA THR A 36 -12.37 4.78 4.54
C THR A 36 -11.29 3.84 4.02
N TYR A 37 -11.64 2.58 3.74
CA TYR A 37 -10.75 1.59 3.12
C TYR A 37 -10.39 2.02 1.69
N VAL A 38 -11.37 2.35 0.84
CA VAL A 38 -11.16 2.86 -0.53
C VAL A 38 -10.22 4.07 -0.55
N ARG A 39 -10.41 5.02 0.39
CA ARG A 39 -9.52 6.17 0.54
C ARG A 39 -8.08 5.75 0.87
N GLY A 40 -7.89 4.73 1.70
CA GLY A 40 -6.57 4.20 2.04
C GLY A 40 -5.85 3.60 0.83
N ILE A 41 -6.57 2.84 -0.01
CA ILE A 41 -6.04 2.31 -1.28
C ILE A 41 -5.52 3.45 -2.16
N VAL A 42 -6.39 4.42 -2.46
CA VAL A 42 -6.04 5.54 -3.36
C VAL A 42 -4.89 6.36 -2.78
N THR A 43 -4.86 6.60 -1.47
CA THR A 43 -3.78 7.36 -0.83
C THR A 43 -2.44 6.63 -0.94
N ALA A 44 -2.41 5.32 -0.71
CA ALA A 44 -1.19 4.53 -0.87
C ALA A 44 -0.71 4.51 -2.32
N LEU A 45 -1.62 4.32 -3.29
CA LEU A 45 -1.30 4.33 -4.72
C LEU A 45 -0.75 5.67 -5.17
N ASN A 46 -1.40 6.78 -4.79
CA ASN A 46 -0.93 8.12 -5.14
C ASN A 46 0.46 8.40 -4.57
N TRP A 47 0.79 7.90 -3.39
CA TRP A 47 2.13 8.04 -2.84
C TRP A 47 3.16 7.24 -3.64
N VAL A 48 2.93 5.95 -3.91
CA VAL A 48 3.88 5.11 -4.67
C VAL A 48 4.00 5.53 -6.14
N THR A 49 2.98 6.17 -6.72
CA THR A 49 3.04 6.73 -8.08
C THR A 49 3.65 8.14 -8.12
N GLY A 50 3.92 8.76 -6.97
CA GLY A 50 4.49 10.11 -6.85
C GLY A 50 3.48 11.25 -7.04
N GLU A 51 2.19 10.95 -7.07
CA GLU A 51 1.09 11.94 -7.07
C GLU A 51 0.91 12.61 -5.69
N SER A 52 1.36 11.95 -4.62
CA SER A 52 1.51 12.51 -3.28
C SER A 52 2.98 12.44 -2.83
N ASP A 53 3.49 13.53 -2.25
CA ASP A 53 4.87 13.62 -1.74
C ASP A 53 5.03 13.14 -0.29
N VAL A 54 3.91 12.90 0.40
CA VAL A 54 3.84 12.52 1.82
C VAL A 54 3.39 11.08 1.93
N SER A 55 4.14 10.28 2.70
CA SER A 55 3.79 8.90 2.99
C SER A 55 2.53 8.78 3.87
N PRO A 56 1.67 7.77 3.62
CA PRO A 56 0.33 7.70 4.21
C PRO A 56 0.32 7.48 5.73
N ILE A 57 1.34 6.81 6.29
CA ILE A 57 1.42 6.43 7.71
C ILE A 57 2.51 7.22 8.41
N THR A 58 3.75 7.18 7.93
CA THR A 58 4.87 7.87 8.61
C THR A 58 4.86 9.37 8.38
N ARG A 59 4.03 9.89 7.45
CA ARG A 59 3.95 11.30 7.07
C ARG A 59 5.29 11.90 6.63
N THR A 60 6.20 11.05 6.17
CA THR A 60 7.55 11.42 5.75
C THR A 60 7.52 11.89 4.30
N ARG A 61 8.31 12.92 3.99
CA ARG A 61 8.59 13.36 2.62
C ARG A 61 9.95 12.84 2.18
N LEU A 62 9.99 12.06 1.11
CA LEU A 62 11.24 11.45 0.64
C LEU A 62 12.10 12.40 -0.20
N GLY A 63 11.50 13.38 -0.88
CA GLY A 63 12.21 14.28 -1.80
C GLY A 63 12.75 13.61 -3.08
N ARG A 64 12.41 12.34 -3.30
CA ARG A 64 12.72 11.53 -4.48
C ARG A 64 11.55 10.59 -4.78
N PRO A 65 11.48 9.99 -5.99
CA PRO A 65 10.50 8.94 -6.27
C PRO A 65 10.55 7.81 -5.25
N VAL A 66 9.39 7.23 -4.96
CA VAL A 66 9.24 6.07 -4.07
C VAL A 66 9.81 4.83 -4.75
N GLU A 67 10.62 4.06 -4.02
CA GLU A 67 11.16 2.78 -4.46
C GLU A 67 10.51 1.62 -3.68
N GLY A 68 10.70 0.38 -4.13
CA GLY A 68 10.07 -0.78 -3.50
C GLY A 68 10.47 -1.00 -2.04
N MET A 69 11.72 -0.65 -1.68
CA MET A 69 12.17 -0.64 -0.28
C MET A 69 11.44 0.40 0.57
N ASP A 70 11.12 1.57 0.02
CA ASP A 70 10.36 2.59 0.77
C ASP A 70 8.92 2.13 0.99
N ALA A 71 8.29 1.58 -0.04
CA ALA A 71 6.93 1.05 0.05
C ALA A 71 6.83 -0.15 1.00
N SER A 72 7.83 -1.04 1.01
CA SER A 72 7.91 -2.17 1.95
C SER A 72 8.16 -1.69 3.40
N GLY A 73 8.98 -0.66 3.57
CA GLY A 73 9.18 -0.01 4.87
C GLY A 73 7.88 0.60 5.39
N GLU A 74 7.17 1.36 4.55
CA GLU A 74 5.90 2.00 4.92
C GLU A 74 4.79 0.97 5.15
N HIS A 75 4.76 -0.14 4.40
CA HIS A 75 3.89 -1.31 4.65
C HIS A 75 4.09 -1.84 6.07
N SER A 76 5.35 -2.05 6.49
CA SER A 76 5.66 -2.49 7.85
C SER A 76 5.19 -1.49 8.91
N ARG A 77 5.32 -0.19 8.63
CA ARG A 77 4.83 0.87 9.53
C ARG A 77 3.30 0.93 9.58
N ALA A 78 2.62 0.65 8.48
CA ALA A 78 1.17 0.55 8.42
C ALA A 78 0.67 -0.61 9.30
N TYR A 79 1.33 -1.78 9.21
CA TYR A 79 1.04 -2.91 10.08
C TYR A 79 1.25 -2.56 11.56
N GLU A 80 2.39 -1.95 11.91
CA GLU A 80 2.65 -1.48 13.28
C GLU A 80 1.58 -0.50 13.77
N ALA A 81 1.14 0.42 12.92
CA ALA A 81 0.12 1.43 13.23
C ALA A 81 -1.25 0.85 13.60
N LEU A 82 -1.53 -0.43 13.34
CA LEU A 82 -2.78 -1.09 13.74
C LEU A 82 -2.83 -1.45 15.24
N TYR A 83 -1.69 -1.41 15.93
CA TYR A 83 -1.59 -1.85 17.32
C TYR A 83 -1.39 -0.66 18.28
N PRO A 84 -2.22 -0.49 19.32
CA PRO A 84 -2.08 0.59 20.30
C PRO A 84 -0.77 0.60 21.09
N THR A 85 -0.05 -0.53 21.11
CA THR A 85 1.23 -0.70 21.81
C THR A 85 2.45 -0.33 20.96
N SER A 86 2.26 -0.02 19.68
CA SER A 86 3.33 0.41 18.77
C SER A 86 3.75 1.86 19.04
N ASP A 87 4.65 2.39 18.20
CA ASP A 87 5.03 3.80 18.23
C ASP A 87 3.76 4.70 18.29
N PRO A 88 3.62 5.56 19.32
CA PRO A 88 2.45 6.43 19.46
C PRO A 88 2.18 7.33 18.26
N ALA A 89 3.22 7.73 17.52
CA ALA A 89 3.06 8.56 16.32
C ALA A 89 2.37 7.78 15.19
N LEU A 90 2.67 6.49 15.05
CA LEU A 90 2.04 5.61 14.08
C LEU A 90 0.60 5.29 14.49
N TRP A 91 0.38 4.92 15.76
CA TRP A 91 -0.95 4.64 16.29
C TRP A 91 -1.91 5.84 16.13
N LYS A 92 -1.39 7.06 16.30
CA LYS A 92 -2.16 8.28 16.12
C LYS A 92 -2.80 8.39 14.73
N VAL A 93 -2.11 7.95 13.68
CA VAL A 93 -2.67 7.97 12.32
C VAL A 93 -3.90 7.07 12.22
N THR A 94 -3.86 5.89 12.83
CA THR A 94 -5.02 4.99 12.91
C THR A 94 -6.17 5.59 13.70
N GLN A 95 -5.88 6.30 14.80
CA GLN A 95 -6.91 7.00 15.56
C GLN A 95 -7.56 8.14 14.77
N GLU A 96 -6.77 8.87 13.97
CA GLU A 96 -7.24 10.01 13.18
C GLU A 96 -7.98 9.60 11.90
N GLN A 97 -7.50 8.55 11.23
CA GLN A 97 -7.98 8.13 9.91
C GLN A 97 -8.92 6.93 9.95
N GLY A 98 -8.90 6.16 11.04
CA GLY A 98 -9.65 4.92 11.21
C GLY A 98 -8.84 3.66 10.85
N GLN A 99 -9.20 2.54 11.47
CA GLN A 99 -8.55 1.25 11.28
C GLN A 99 -8.61 0.76 9.82
N ASP A 100 -9.76 0.88 9.17
CA ASP A 100 -9.95 0.50 7.76
C ASP A 100 -8.99 1.22 6.81
N TYR A 101 -8.69 2.49 7.09
CA TYR A 101 -7.75 3.26 6.28
C TYR A 101 -6.34 2.72 6.42
N THR A 102 -5.89 2.49 7.66
CA THR A 102 -4.56 1.96 7.93
C THR A 102 -4.40 0.56 7.33
N LEU A 103 -5.42 -0.28 7.46
CA LEU A 103 -5.43 -1.63 6.89
C LEU A 103 -5.38 -1.60 5.35
N ALA A 104 -6.15 -0.72 4.71
CA ALA A 104 -6.09 -0.54 3.27
C ALA A 104 -4.71 -0.11 2.78
N VAL A 105 -4.05 0.81 3.49
CA VAL A 105 -2.69 1.23 3.16
C VAL A 105 -1.71 0.07 3.27
N GLU A 106 -1.80 -0.72 4.35
CA GLU A 106 -0.97 -1.91 4.56
C GLU A 106 -1.17 -2.92 3.41
N HIS A 107 -2.41 -3.34 3.16
CA HIS A 107 -2.76 -4.26 2.07
C HIS A 107 -2.30 -3.77 0.69
N THR A 108 -2.49 -2.48 0.40
CA THR A 108 -2.15 -1.89 -0.90
C THR A 108 -0.64 -1.84 -1.11
N LEU A 109 0.15 -1.50 -0.09
CA LEU A 109 1.60 -1.46 -0.19
C LEU A 109 2.23 -2.85 -0.26
N ALA A 110 1.66 -3.85 0.43
CA ALA A 110 2.02 -5.25 0.27
C ALA A 110 1.82 -5.69 -1.19
N TRP A 111 0.66 -5.41 -1.77
CA TRP A 111 0.40 -5.70 -3.18
C TRP A 111 1.31 -4.93 -4.12
N ALA A 112 1.48 -3.61 -3.91
CA ALA A 112 2.29 -2.75 -4.77
C ALA A 112 3.77 -3.19 -4.85
N THR A 113 4.27 -3.87 -3.82
CA THR A 113 5.63 -4.43 -3.76
C THR A 113 5.74 -5.88 -4.26
N GLY A 114 4.67 -6.41 -4.85
CA GLY A 114 4.63 -7.75 -5.44
C GLY A 114 4.23 -8.85 -4.46
N GLY A 115 3.73 -8.51 -3.27
CA GLY A 115 3.12 -9.48 -2.36
C GLY A 115 1.75 -9.94 -2.85
N ASP A 116 1.40 -11.18 -2.51
CA ASP A 116 0.11 -11.80 -2.85
C ASP A 116 -0.93 -11.66 -1.74
N ILE A 117 -0.60 -10.87 -0.70
CA ILE A 117 -1.35 -10.80 0.55
C ILE A 117 -1.93 -9.40 0.70
N GLY A 118 -3.17 -9.31 1.17
CA GLY A 118 -3.84 -8.06 1.53
C GLY A 118 -4.82 -7.57 0.47
N LEU A 119 -4.33 -6.95 -0.61
CA LEU A 119 -5.20 -6.39 -1.64
C LEU A 119 -5.61 -7.46 -2.65
N VAL A 120 -6.86 -7.92 -2.56
CA VAL A 120 -7.44 -8.89 -3.51
C VAL A 120 -7.83 -8.17 -4.80
N VAL A 121 -7.14 -8.48 -5.90
CA VAL A 121 -7.39 -7.83 -7.18
C VAL A 121 -8.81 -8.17 -7.71
N PRO A 122 -9.57 -7.18 -8.22
CA PRO A 122 -10.92 -7.41 -8.76
C PRO A 122 -10.95 -8.47 -9.88
N ALA A 123 -12.05 -9.22 -9.97
CA ALA A 123 -12.19 -10.31 -10.95
C ALA A 123 -12.20 -9.84 -12.41
N ASP A 124 -12.65 -8.61 -12.64
CA ASP A 124 -12.69 -7.90 -13.92
C ASP A 124 -11.46 -7.00 -14.16
N TRP A 125 -10.42 -7.17 -13.35
CA TRP A 125 -9.18 -6.41 -13.48
C TRP A 125 -8.50 -6.67 -14.85
N PRO A 126 -8.28 -5.62 -15.67
CA PRO A 126 -7.87 -5.79 -17.06
C PRO A 126 -6.37 -6.06 -17.24
N TRP A 127 -5.58 -6.06 -16.15
CA TRP A 127 -4.13 -6.28 -16.21
C TRP A 127 -3.77 -7.76 -16.08
N PRO A 128 -2.75 -8.25 -16.81
CA PRO A 128 -2.25 -9.61 -16.64
C PRO A 128 -1.81 -9.87 -15.20
N GLN A 129 -2.33 -10.92 -14.59
CA GLN A 129 -2.06 -11.31 -13.20
C GLN A 129 -0.82 -12.20 -13.07
N ASP A 130 -0.34 -12.77 -14.18
CA ASP A 130 0.75 -13.73 -14.17
C ASP A 130 2.11 -13.03 -13.95
N ARG A 131 2.65 -13.14 -12.73
CA ARG A 131 4.06 -12.88 -12.40
C ARG A 131 4.59 -13.94 -11.46
#